data_AF-A0A934S7E3-F1
#
_entry.id   AF-A0A934S7E3-F1
#
_cell.length_a   1.000
_cell.length_b   1.000
_cell.length_c   1.000
_cell.angle_alpha   90.00
_cell.angle_beta   90.00
_cell.angle_gamma   90.00
#
_symmetry.space_group_name_H-M   'P 1'
#
loop_
_entity.id
_entity.type
_entity.pdbx_description
1 polymer ?
#
loop_
_entity_poly.entity_id
_entity_poly.type
_entity_poly.pdbx_seq_one_letter_code
_entity_poly.pdbx_strand_id
1 'polypeptide(L)'
;MKEQLVALIAESSLLLIAAENLALTHEDIVKWADAKIANIEFPPDWLIALSLLDSTHMEDYHSVLRPVAHLHESNADHAIAFVLNAYRSGTRSLHDTLTGLWKIWCGPDNRYETEFFPSSFENILIQWDCLDDLSQIPPELVTRCDEEFAKYRSEHSETMSAAEEFLRKIKNNSQQIDEDPTLD
;
A
#
# COMPACT_ATOMS: atom_id res chain seq x y z
N MET A 1 -2.20 -23.94 -10.20
CA MET A 1 -1.00 -23.81 -9.35
C MET A 1 -0.07 -22.66 -9.78
N LYS A 2 0.59 -22.68 -10.95
CA LYS A 2 1.53 -21.60 -11.35
C LYS A 2 0.86 -20.22 -11.46
N GLU A 3 -0.32 -20.13 -12.06
CA GLU A 3 -1.06 -18.86 -12.21
C GLU A 3 -1.59 -18.32 -10.88
N GLN A 4 -2.08 -19.20 -10.01
CA GLN A 4 -2.53 -18.83 -8.65
C GLN A 4 -1.37 -18.29 -7.80
N LEU A 5 -0.19 -18.91 -7.89
CA LEU A 5 1.00 -18.46 -7.18
C LEU A 5 1.50 -17.10 -7.70
N VAL A 6 1.47 -16.88 -9.02
CA VAL A 6 1.83 -15.58 -9.63
C VAL A 6 0.87 -14.48 -9.17
N ALA A 7 -0.44 -14.74 -9.18
CA ALA A 7 -1.44 -13.80 -8.69
C ALA A 7 -1.25 -13.50 -7.19
N LEU A 8 -0.98 -14.53 -6.38
CA LEU A 8 -0.73 -14.38 -4.95
C LEU A 8 0.53 -13.56 -4.66
N ILE A 9 1.61 -13.76 -5.42
CA ILE A 9 2.83 -12.96 -5.32
C ILE A 9 2.54 -11.50 -5.70
N ALA A 10 1.80 -11.24 -6.77
CA ALA A 10 1.42 -9.89 -7.16
C ALA A 10 0.59 -9.19 -6.07
N GLU A 11 -0.40 -9.89 -5.49
CA GLU A 11 -1.18 -9.38 -4.36
C GLU A 11 -0.33 -9.15 -3.10
N SER A 12 0.67 -9.99 -2.83
CA SER A 12 1.58 -9.81 -1.68
C SER A 12 2.41 -8.53 -1.79
N SER A 13 2.82 -8.16 -3.00
CA SER A 13 3.50 -6.87 -3.26
C SER A 13 2.56 -5.69 -2.97
N LEU A 14 1.30 -5.78 -3.39
CA LEU A 14 0.28 -4.76 -3.10
C LEU A 14 -0.03 -4.69 -1.60
N LEU A 15 -0.08 -5.82 -0.90
CA LEU A 15 -0.28 -5.87 0.55
C LEU A 15 0.89 -5.22 1.30
N LEU A 16 2.14 -5.50 0.90
CA LEU A 16 3.31 -4.87 1.48
C LEU A 16 3.29 -3.35 1.29
N ILE A 17 3.01 -2.90 0.06
CA ILE A 17 2.88 -1.47 -0.24
C ILE A 17 1.76 -0.84 0.58
N ALA A 18 0.61 -1.49 0.68
CA ALA A 18 -0.52 -1.03 1.46
C ALA A 18 -0.17 -0.97 2.95
N ALA A 19 0.50 -1.97 3.52
CA ALA A 19 0.95 -1.96 4.91
C ALA A 19 2.02 -0.88 5.17
N GLU A 20 2.89 -0.58 4.21
CA GLU A 20 3.90 0.48 4.31
C GLU A 20 3.33 1.90 4.19
N ASN A 21 2.23 2.06 3.45
CA ASN A 21 1.70 3.37 3.07
C ASN A 21 0.34 3.70 3.67
N LEU A 22 -0.33 2.72 4.25
CA LEU A 22 -1.63 2.84 4.88
C LEU A 22 -1.54 2.25 6.28
N ALA A 23 -2.36 2.77 7.18
CA ALA A 23 -2.55 2.16 8.49
C ALA A 23 -3.39 0.87 8.37
N LEU A 24 -2.88 -0.14 7.66
CA LEU A 24 -3.37 -1.51 7.82
C LEU A 24 -2.97 -1.97 9.21
N THR A 25 -3.91 -2.54 9.94
CA THR A 25 -3.62 -3.16 11.23
C THR A 25 -2.94 -4.50 11.02
N HIS A 26 -2.24 -5.00 12.04
CA HIS A 26 -1.75 -6.38 12.07
C HIS A 26 -2.84 -7.39 11.70
N GLU A 27 -4.01 -7.17 12.29
CA GLU A 27 -5.19 -8.01 12.12
C GLU A 27 -5.67 -8.06 10.66
N ASP A 28 -5.65 -6.93 9.96
CA ASP A 28 -6.00 -6.89 8.53
C ASP A 28 -5.07 -7.76 7.67
N ILE A 29 -3.77 -7.77 7.98
CA ILE A 29 -2.75 -8.55 7.27
C ILE A 29 -2.93 -10.05 7.56
N VAL A 30 -3.12 -10.42 8.83
CA VAL A 30 -3.35 -11.81 9.24
C VAL A 30 -4.63 -12.36 8.61
N LYS A 31 -5.74 -11.63 8.69
CA LYS A 31 -7.02 -12.08 8.12
C LYS A 31 -6.99 -12.18 6.60
N TRP A 32 -6.24 -11.30 5.93
CA TRP A 32 -5.98 -11.48 4.50
C TRP A 32 -5.23 -12.79 4.24
N ALA A 33 -4.21 -13.12 5.03
CA ALA A 33 -3.44 -14.34 4.88
C ALA A 33 -4.31 -15.59 5.11
N ASP A 34 -5.11 -15.61 6.18
CA ASP A 34 -6.05 -16.68 6.51
C ASP A 34 -7.07 -16.91 5.39
N ALA A 35 -7.65 -15.82 4.86
CA ALA A 35 -8.59 -15.91 3.75
C ALA A 35 -7.94 -16.50 2.50
N LYS A 36 -6.66 -16.22 2.23
CA LYS A 36 -5.93 -16.84 1.12
C LYS A 36 -5.63 -18.31 1.38
N ILE A 37 -5.21 -18.67 2.59
CA ILE A 37 -4.95 -20.07 2.99
C ILE A 37 -6.20 -20.93 2.77
N ALA A 38 -7.37 -20.46 3.21
CA ALA A 38 -8.63 -21.20 3.08
C ALA A 38 -9.01 -21.53 1.62
N ASN A 39 -8.49 -20.78 0.66
CA ASN A 39 -8.80 -20.93 -0.76
C ASN A 39 -7.68 -21.63 -1.57
N ILE A 40 -6.62 -22.11 -0.91
CA ILE A 40 -5.46 -22.72 -1.57
C ILE A 40 -5.23 -24.11 -0.95
N GLU A 41 -5.21 -25.14 -1.80
CA GLU A 41 -4.99 -26.54 -1.38
C GLU A 41 -3.61 -26.75 -0.73
N PHE A 42 -2.58 -26.05 -1.24
CA PHE A 42 -1.21 -26.11 -0.74
C PHE A 42 -0.66 -24.68 -0.56
N PRO A 43 -0.98 -24.01 0.57
CA PRO A 43 -0.52 -22.65 0.81
C PRO A 43 1.01 -22.62 0.98
N PRO A 44 1.70 -21.61 0.45
CA PRO A 44 3.14 -21.49 0.62
C PRO A 44 3.51 -21.10 2.05
N ASP A 45 4.70 -21.52 2.51
CA ASP A 45 5.16 -21.35 3.89
C ASP A 45 5.14 -19.89 4.37
N TRP A 46 5.45 -18.93 3.50
CA TRP A 46 5.41 -17.51 3.84
C TRP A 46 4.00 -17.00 4.16
N LEU A 47 2.98 -17.58 3.53
CA LEU A 47 1.59 -17.20 3.78
C LEU A 47 1.11 -17.76 5.13
N ILE A 48 1.54 -18.98 5.47
CA ILE A 48 1.32 -19.58 6.79
C ILE A 48 2.06 -18.76 7.85
N ALA A 49 3.30 -18.36 7.59
CA ALA A 49 4.08 -17.53 8.51
C ALA A 49 3.40 -16.19 8.78
N LEU A 50 2.79 -15.54 7.78
CA LEU A 50 1.99 -14.33 7.94
C LEU A 50 0.77 -14.53 8.84
N SER A 51 0.04 -15.63 8.65
CA SER A 51 -1.14 -16.00 9.46
C SER A 51 -0.79 -16.23 10.94
N LEU A 52 0.42 -16.72 11.21
CA LEU A 52 0.89 -17.04 12.55
C LEU A 52 1.62 -15.88 13.26
N LEU A 53 1.70 -14.70 12.66
CA LEU A 53 2.40 -13.58 13.27
C LEU A 53 1.69 -13.12 14.55
N ASP A 54 2.46 -12.97 15.63
CA ASP A 54 1.97 -12.41 16.87
C ASP A 54 1.78 -10.88 16.73
N SER A 55 0.62 -10.39 17.19
CA SER A 55 0.25 -8.97 17.23
C SER A 55 1.23 -8.08 17.99
N THR A 56 2.09 -8.65 18.83
CA THR A 56 3.08 -7.90 19.61
C THR A 56 4.27 -7.39 18.79
N HIS A 57 4.48 -7.88 17.55
CA HIS A 57 5.64 -7.52 16.72
C HIS A 57 5.21 -7.11 15.31
N MET A 58 4.68 -5.88 15.16
CA MET A 58 4.35 -5.30 13.85
C MET A 58 5.53 -5.31 12.84
N GLU A 59 6.78 -5.32 13.31
CA GLU A 59 7.95 -5.39 12.42
C GLU A 59 8.08 -6.76 11.69
N ASP A 60 7.35 -7.79 12.16
CA ASP A 60 7.51 -9.15 11.66
C ASP A 60 6.88 -9.37 10.28
N TYR A 61 5.79 -8.68 9.90
CA TYR A 61 5.20 -8.89 8.58
C TYR A 61 6.11 -8.42 7.44
N HIS A 62 6.93 -7.37 7.65
CA HIS A 62 7.91 -6.93 6.66
C HIS A 62 8.95 -8.01 6.39
N SER A 63 9.38 -8.74 7.43
CA SER A 63 10.36 -9.81 7.32
C SER A 63 9.84 -10.99 6.49
N VAL A 64 8.52 -11.22 6.49
CA VAL A 64 7.87 -12.28 5.73
C VAL A 64 7.49 -11.85 4.32
N LEU A 65 6.98 -10.61 4.16
CA LEU A 65 6.52 -10.10 2.86
C LEU A 65 7.67 -9.64 1.96
N ARG A 66 8.71 -8.96 2.46
CA ARG A 66 9.79 -8.43 1.60
C ARG A 66 10.51 -9.48 0.75
N PRO A 67 10.80 -10.70 1.25
CA PRO A 67 11.45 -11.74 0.44
C PRO A 67 10.62 -12.25 -0.73
N VAL A 68 9.29 -12.11 -0.67
CA VAL A 68 8.36 -12.65 -1.67
C VAL A 68 7.70 -11.57 -2.52
N ALA A 69 7.54 -10.37 -1.96
CA ALA A 69 7.05 -9.20 -2.64
C ALA A 69 8.12 -8.71 -3.63
N HIS A 70 8.00 -9.16 -4.87
CA HIS A 70 8.72 -8.53 -5.95
C HIS A 70 7.98 -7.24 -6.30
N LEU A 71 8.54 -6.12 -5.86
CA LEU A 71 8.16 -4.80 -6.36
C LEU A 71 8.53 -4.75 -7.85
N HIS A 72 7.57 -5.14 -8.69
CA HIS A 72 7.66 -4.92 -10.13
C HIS A 72 7.38 -3.44 -10.41
N GLU A 73 8.02 -2.89 -11.44
CA GLU A 73 7.77 -1.54 -11.95
C GLU A 73 6.27 -1.28 -12.25
N SER A 74 5.53 -2.33 -12.62
CA SER A 74 4.06 -2.28 -12.82
C SER A 74 3.25 -1.99 -11.56
N ASN A 75 3.86 -2.03 -10.38
CA ASN A 75 3.19 -1.76 -9.10
C ASN A 75 3.29 -0.29 -8.68
N ALA A 76 4.08 0.53 -9.37
CA ALA A 76 4.24 1.95 -9.05
C ALA A 76 2.91 2.70 -9.07
N ASP A 77 2.09 2.49 -10.11
CA ASP A 77 0.77 3.13 -10.21
C ASP A 77 -0.18 2.71 -9.08
N HIS A 78 -0.16 1.43 -8.69
CA HIS A 78 -0.96 0.96 -7.56
C HIS A 78 -0.45 1.55 -6.24
N ALA A 79 0.88 1.68 -6.07
CA ALA A 79 1.48 2.28 -4.89
C ALA A 79 1.10 3.75 -4.75
N ILE A 80 1.21 4.50 -5.85
CA ILE A 80 0.76 5.89 -5.92
C ILE A 80 -0.74 5.95 -5.60
N ALA A 81 -1.56 5.10 -6.21
CA ALA A 81 -3.00 5.06 -5.97
C ALA A 81 -3.34 4.82 -4.50
N PHE A 82 -2.66 3.89 -3.81
CA PHE A 82 -2.84 3.68 -2.38
C PHE A 82 -2.52 4.93 -1.56
N VAL A 83 -1.36 5.56 -1.80
CA VAL A 83 -0.95 6.77 -1.07
C VAL A 83 -1.96 7.91 -1.27
N LEU A 84 -2.39 8.15 -2.51
CA LEU A 84 -3.34 9.21 -2.82
C LEU A 84 -4.74 8.94 -2.25
N ASN A 85 -5.20 7.68 -2.25
CA ASN A 85 -6.46 7.30 -1.60
C ASN A 85 -6.41 7.57 -0.08
N ALA A 86 -5.28 7.31 0.57
CA ALA A 86 -5.08 7.57 2.00
C ALA A 86 -5.17 9.06 2.36
N TYR A 87 -4.58 9.91 1.50
CA TYR A 87 -4.65 11.35 1.63
C TYR A 87 -6.11 11.82 1.51
N ARG A 88 -6.81 11.32 0.49
CA ARG A 88 -8.22 11.68 0.21
C ARG A 88 -9.19 11.23 1.30
N SER A 89 -8.96 10.08 1.93
CA SER A 89 -9.77 9.62 3.05
C SER A 89 -9.48 10.37 4.36
N GLY A 90 -8.49 11.26 4.37
CA GLY A 90 -8.03 11.95 5.58
C GLY A 90 -7.29 11.03 6.56
N THR A 91 -6.92 9.82 6.12
CA THR A 91 -6.17 8.86 6.94
C THR A 91 -4.69 9.24 7.03
N ARG A 92 -4.19 10.02 6.06
CA ARG A 92 -2.80 10.43 5.95
C ARG A 92 -2.69 11.94 5.74
N SER A 93 -1.75 12.59 6.44
CA SER A 93 -1.45 14.02 6.23
C SER A 93 -0.76 14.24 4.88
N LEU A 94 -0.70 15.50 4.39
CA LEU A 94 0.05 15.80 3.17
C LEU A 94 1.54 15.46 3.30
N HIS A 95 2.15 15.77 4.44
CA HIS A 95 3.56 15.45 4.71
C HIS A 95 3.84 13.95 4.61
N ASP A 96 2.99 13.15 5.27
CA ASP A 96 3.12 11.71 5.23
C ASP A 96 2.92 11.20 3.80
N THR A 97 1.95 11.74 3.06
CA THR A 97 1.70 11.41 1.65
C THR A 97 2.92 11.68 0.77
N LEU A 98 3.54 12.86 0.89
CA LEU A 98 4.76 13.19 0.15
C LEU A 98 5.92 12.26 0.52
N THR A 99 6.06 11.91 1.80
CA THR A 99 7.03 10.89 2.24
C THR A 99 6.78 9.52 1.62
N GLY A 100 5.51 9.11 1.47
CA GLY A 100 5.14 7.86 0.81
C GLY A 100 5.51 7.86 -0.68
N LEU A 101 5.17 8.95 -1.38
CA LEU A 101 5.53 9.16 -2.78
C LEU A 101 7.05 9.21 -2.99
N TRP A 102 7.80 9.83 -2.07
CA TRP A 102 9.27 9.84 -2.09
C TRP A 102 9.86 8.43 -2.02
N LYS A 103 9.36 7.58 -1.11
CA LYS A 103 9.80 6.18 -1.00
C LYS A 103 9.51 5.37 -2.26
N ILE A 104 8.35 5.60 -2.89
CA ILE A 104 7.99 4.96 -4.16
C ILE A 104 8.98 5.38 -5.25
N TRP A 105 9.28 6.68 -5.34
CA TRP A 105 10.20 7.22 -6.35
C TRP A 105 11.65 6.73 -6.17
N CYS A 106 12.12 6.63 -4.92
CA CYS A 106 13.50 6.22 -4.61
C CYS A 106 13.75 4.71 -4.71
N GLY A 107 12.69 3.90 -4.66
CA GLY A 107 12.77 2.45 -4.64
C GLY A 107 13.33 1.87 -3.32
N PRO A 108 13.42 0.53 -3.20
CA PRO A 108 13.75 -0.16 -1.94
C PRO A 108 15.17 0.12 -1.42
N ASP A 109 16.12 0.46 -2.30
CA ASP A 109 17.51 0.72 -1.94
C ASP A 109 17.84 2.22 -1.78
N ASN A 110 16.86 3.12 -1.95
CA ASN A 110 17.04 4.57 -1.97
C ASN A 110 18.08 5.06 -3.01
N ARG A 111 18.15 4.42 -4.19
CA ARG A 111 19.19 4.69 -5.20
C ARG A 111 18.74 5.36 -6.50
N TYR A 112 17.44 5.70 -6.67
CA TYR A 112 16.86 6.43 -7.83
C TYR A 112 17.04 5.68 -9.19
N GLU A 113 16.18 5.72 -10.21
CA GLU A 113 15.00 6.49 -10.61
C GLU A 113 14.00 5.46 -11.20
N THR A 114 12.75 5.37 -10.74
CA THR A 114 11.76 4.58 -11.50
C THR A 114 11.38 5.36 -12.75
N GLU A 115 11.71 4.85 -13.95
CA GLU A 115 11.42 5.49 -15.26
C GLU A 115 9.93 5.86 -15.44
N PHE A 116 9.05 5.24 -14.67
CA PHE A 116 7.60 5.36 -14.77
C PHE A 116 6.97 6.30 -13.73
N PHE A 117 7.76 6.96 -12.87
CA PHE A 117 7.18 7.89 -11.90
C PHE A 117 6.74 9.20 -12.56
N PRO A 118 5.54 9.73 -12.27
CA PRO A 118 5.07 10.97 -12.90
C PRO A 118 6.00 12.15 -12.62
N SER A 119 6.53 12.77 -13.68
CA SER A 119 7.45 13.92 -13.54
C SER A 119 6.84 15.11 -12.80
N SER A 120 5.50 15.25 -12.82
CA SER A 120 4.85 16.31 -12.03
C SER A 120 4.97 16.07 -10.52
N PHE A 121 4.89 14.81 -10.09
CA PHE A 121 5.12 14.44 -8.69
C PHE A 121 6.59 14.57 -8.31
N GLU A 122 7.52 14.15 -9.16
CA GLU A 122 8.95 14.37 -8.95
C GLU A 122 9.26 15.84 -8.64
N ASN A 123 8.73 16.77 -9.45
CA ASN A 123 8.96 18.19 -9.24
C ASN A 123 8.38 18.70 -7.90
N ILE A 124 7.23 18.18 -7.48
CA ILE A 124 6.63 18.49 -6.16
C ILE A 124 7.52 17.95 -5.04
N LEU A 125 8.00 16.71 -5.19
CA LEU A 125 8.82 16.02 -4.22
C LEU A 125 10.18 16.71 -4.01
N ILE A 126 10.86 17.10 -5.08
CA ILE A 126 12.12 17.86 -5.00
C ILE A 126 11.89 19.20 -4.28
N GLN A 127 10.79 19.90 -4.60
CA GLN A 127 10.46 21.17 -3.94
C GLN A 127 10.17 20.98 -2.45
N TRP A 128 9.47 19.92 -2.09
CA TRP A 128 9.17 19.56 -0.71
C TRP A 128 10.43 19.19 0.09
N ASP A 129 11.34 18.40 -0.50
CA ASP A 129 12.60 17.99 0.13
C ASP A 129 13.56 19.19 0.35
N CYS A 130 13.46 20.21 -0.50
CA CYS A 130 14.23 21.44 -0.37
C CYS A 130 13.68 22.44 0.66
N LEU A 131 12.60 22.12 1.39
CA LEU A 131 12.04 23.01 2.40
C LEU A 131 12.93 23.03 3.66
N ASP A 132 13.31 24.23 4.09
CA ASP A 132 14.09 24.43 5.32
C ASP A 132 13.31 24.03 6.59
N ASP A 133 11.98 24.13 6.56
CA ASP A 133 11.08 23.78 7.66
C ASP A 133 9.94 22.88 7.17
N LEU A 134 10.04 21.58 7.49
CA LEU A 134 9.02 20.59 7.16
C LEU A 134 7.77 20.66 8.05
N SER A 135 7.77 21.50 9.09
CA SER A 135 6.62 21.67 9.99
C SER A 135 5.47 22.44 9.34
N GLN A 136 5.74 23.21 8.28
CA GLN A 136 4.73 23.94 7.52
C GLN A 136 5.00 23.85 6.02
N ILE A 137 4.18 23.06 5.32
CA ILE A 137 4.19 23.01 3.86
C ILE A 137 3.56 24.31 3.32
N PRO A 138 4.24 25.05 2.41
CA PRO A 138 3.71 26.30 1.86
C PRO A 138 2.35 26.12 1.17
N PRO A 139 1.40 27.06 1.31
CA PRO A 139 0.06 26.96 0.69
C PRO A 139 0.08 26.77 -0.83
N GLU A 140 1.08 27.33 -1.51
CA GLU A 140 1.27 27.18 -2.95
C GLU A 140 1.60 25.73 -3.31
N LEU A 141 2.43 25.08 -2.50
CA LEU A 141 2.79 23.67 -2.68
C LEU A 141 1.61 22.75 -2.35
N VAL A 142 0.83 23.07 -1.30
CA VAL A 142 -0.43 22.37 -0.99
C VAL A 142 -1.39 22.41 -2.17
N THR A 143 -1.66 23.61 -2.70
CA THR A 143 -2.59 23.81 -3.83
C THR A 143 -2.14 22.99 -5.05
N ARG A 144 -0.84 23.03 -5.36
CA ARG A 144 -0.28 22.27 -6.48
C ARG A 144 -0.37 20.75 -6.27
N CYS A 145 -0.14 20.27 -5.05
CA CYS A 145 -0.33 18.86 -4.71
C CYS A 145 -1.78 18.43 -4.97
N ASP A 146 -2.75 19.21 -4.48
CA ASP A 146 -4.17 18.89 -4.64
C ASP A 146 -4.59 18.85 -6.12
N GLU A 147 -4.10 19.79 -6.94
CA GLU A 147 -4.33 19.82 -8.39
C GLU A 147 -3.75 18.60 -9.10
N GLU A 148 -2.48 18.28 -8.85
CA GLU A 148 -1.79 17.15 -9.50
C GLU A 148 -2.35 15.80 -9.04
N PHE A 149 -2.73 15.66 -7.76
CA PHE A 149 -3.37 14.45 -7.24
C PHE A 149 -4.76 14.24 -7.86
N ALA A 150 -5.54 15.32 -8.03
CA ALA A 150 -6.84 15.25 -8.69
C ALA A 150 -6.69 14.86 -10.17
N LYS A 151 -5.70 15.43 -10.86
CA LYS A 151 -5.39 15.09 -12.24
C LYS A 151 -4.99 13.62 -12.39
N TYR A 152 -4.02 13.16 -11.60
CA TYR A 152 -3.57 11.76 -11.62
C TYR A 152 -4.74 10.80 -11.42
N ARG A 153 -5.62 11.08 -10.45
CA ARG A 153 -6.81 10.26 -10.19
C ARG A 153 -7.76 10.18 -11.38
N SER A 154 -7.94 11.28 -12.10
CA SER A 154 -8.78 11.31 -13.31
C SER A 154 -8.17 10.49 -14.44
N GLU A 155 -6.86 10.57 -14.62
CA GLU A 155 -6.13 9.89 -15.70
C GLU A 155 -5.98 8.37 -15.42
N HIS A 156 -5.88 7.98 -14.14
CA HIS A 156 -5.64 6.60 -13.70
C HIS A 156 -6.85 6.00 -12.96
N SER A 157 -8.07 6.37 -13.38
CA SER A 157 -9.30 6.02 -12.66
C SER A 157 -9.50 4.50 -12.44
N GLU A 158 -9.08 3.67 -13.38
CA GLU A 158 -9.14 2.20 -13.26
C GLU A 158 -8.21 1.69 -12.15
N THR A 159 -6.95 2.12 -12.14
CA THR A 159 -5.97 1.77 -11.10
C THR A 159 -6.43 2.27 -9.73
N MET A 160 -6.96 3.49 -9.66
CA MET A 160 -7.50 4.07 -8.43
C MET A 160 -8.64 3.21 -7.88
N SER A 161 -9.56 2.78 -8.74
CA SER A 161 -10.69 1.92 -8.37
C SER A 161 -10.22 0.52 -7.92
N ALA A 162 -9.23 -0.05 -8.62
CA ALA A 162 -8.64 -1.33 -8.24
C ALA A 162 -7.96 -1.28 -6.88
N ALA A 163 -7.24 -0.20 -6.58
CA ALA A 163 -6.63 0.03 -5.27
C ALA A 163 -7.68 0.19 -4.18
N GLU A 164 -8.73 1.01 -4.38
CA GLU A 164 -9.84 1.15 -3.43
C GLU A 164 -10.52 -0.20 -3.14
N GLU A 165 -10.78 -0.99 -4.18
CA GLU A 165 -11.40 -2.31 -4.06
C GLU A 165 -10.51 -3.32 -3.32
N PHE A 166 -9.19 -3.29 -3.57
CA PHE A 166 -8.24 -4.14 -2.85
C PHE A 166 -8.22 -3.83 -1.35
N LEU A 167 -8.17 -2.54 -0.97
CA LEU A 167 -8.22 -2.13 0.43
C LEU A 167 -9.54 -2.50 1.10
N ARG A 168 -10.65 -2.34 0.38
CA ARG A 168 -11.97 -2.74 0.86
C ARG A 168 -12.01 -4.24 1.15
N LYS A 169 -11.46 -5.08 0.28
CA LYS A 169 -11.38 -6.53 0.49
C LYS A 169 -10.57 -6.89 1.73
N ILE A 170 -9.39 -6.27 1.90
CA ILE A 170 -8.55 -6.49 3.08
C ILE A 170 -9.33 -6.14 4.37
N LYS A 171 -9.95 -4.96 4.42
CA LYS A 171 -10.67 -4.49 5.62
C LYS A 171 -12.00 -5.22 5.87
N ASN A 172 -12.70 -5.67 4.84
CA ASN A 172 -13.98 -6.36 5.00
C ASN A 172 -13.81 -7.82 5.43
N ASN A 173 -12.69 -8.46 5.06
CA ASN A 173 -12.33 -9.76 5.63
C ASN A 173 -12.14 -9.65 7.16
N SER A 174 -11.91 -8.46 7.69
CA SER A 174 -11.88 -8.18 9.12
C SER A 174 -13.23 -8.20 9.82
N GLN A 175 -14.35 -8.05 9.10
CA GLN A 175 -15.69 -7.94 9.68
C GLN A 175 -16.51 -9.25 9.66
N GLN A 176 -16.10 -10.28 8.92
CA GLN A 176 -16.86 -11.53 8.82
C GLN A 176 -16.58 -12.56 9.93
N ILE A 177 -15.67 -12.28 10.86
CA ILE A 177 -15.29 -13.22 11.93
C ILE A 177 -16.09 -12.99 13.23
N ASP A 178 -16.79 -11.85 13.37
CA ASP A 178 -17.54 -11.50 14.60
C ASP A 178 -19.03 -11.82 14.56
N GLU A 179 -19.55 -12.43 13.49
CA GLU A 179 -20.95 -12.86 13.39
C GLU A 179 -21.08 -14.39 13.30
N ASP A 180 -20.71 -15.09 14.37
CA ASP A 180 -21.27 -16.43 14.64
C ASP A 180 -22.17 -16.39 15.89
N PRO A 181 -23.46 -16.02 15.74
CA PRO A 181 -24.44 -16.11 16.80
C PRO A 181 -25.05 -17.53 16.81
N THR A 182 -24.22 -18.56 17.00
CA THR A 182 -24.74 -19.93 17.27
C THR A 182 -24.09 -20.59 18.47
N LEU A 183 -24.16 -19.91 19.62
CA LEU A 183 -24.13 -20.57 20.92
C LEU A 183 -25.22 -19.96 21.81
N ASP A 184 -26.45 -20.41 21.59
CA ASP A 184 -27.51 -20.53 22.60
C ASP A 184 -28.32 -21.82 22.34
#